data_AF-A0A0B1RTQ9-F1
#
_entry.id   AF-A0A0B1RTQ9-F1
#
_cell.length_a   1.000
_cell.length_b   1.000
_cell.length_c   1.000
_cell.angle_alpha   90.00
_cell.angle_beta   90.00
_cell.angle_gamma   90.00
#
_symmetry.space_group_name_H-M   'P 1'
#
loop_
_entity.id
_entity.type
_entity.pdbx_description
1 polymer ?
#
loop_
_entity_poly.entity_id
_entity_poly.type
_entity_poly.pdbx_seq_one_letter_code
_entity_poly.pdbx_strand_id
1 'polypeptide(L)'
;HVNSQDITSYDYFAPISEAGDVNEKYLAIRKWIKSIPDWKNKPYDVPANNKKTAYGTVSMIPLGGFFDANGGTCVTADDPMSFEQLGHPFGFVVYMKKLEKCGKTLEIEKLKDFGYVILGKNHIGTMINSYYGKSKRTVSLEGCKDGDTLAILVENSARLTSGTADDHKGILSDVRLDGEVLKGWDQCKVLFPFTNFDKVKN
;
A
#
# COMPACT_ATOMS: atom_id res chain seq x y z
N HIS A 1 14.76 4.66 16.28
CA HIS A 1 14.13 3.66 15.40
C HIS A 1 13.50 4.39 14.24
N VAL A 2 13.90 4.08 13.00
CA VAL A 2 13.17 4.58 11.83
C VAL A 2 11.92 3.72 11.76
N ASN A 3 10.74 4.30 11.95
CA ASN A 3 9.50 3.58 11.75
C ASN A 3 9.41 3.19 10.27
N SER A 4 9.71 1.93 9.96
CA SER A 4 9.66 1.35 8.63
C SER A 4 8.45 0.44 8.50
N GLN A 5 7.89 0.36 7.30
CA GLN A 5 6.87 -0.63 6.97
C GLN A 5 7.42 -2.04 7.21
N ASP A 6 6.65 -2.86 7.92
CA ASP A 6 6.94 -4.29 8.04
C ASP A 6 6.62 -4.98 6.71
N ILE A 7 7.43 -5.98 6.36
CA ILE A 7 7.17 -6.82 5.19
C ILE A 7 6.02 -7.78 5.47
N THR A 8 5.37 -8.29 4.41
CA THR A 8 4.24 -9.23 4.55
C THR A 8 4.64 -10.51 5.29
N SER A 9 5.86 -11.00 5.06
CA SER A 9 6.34 -12.20 5.73
C SER A 9 6.47 -11.95 7.23
N TYR A 10 5.82 -12.81 8.01
CA TYR A 10 5.90 -12.80 9.47
C TYR A 10 6.63 -14.03 10.02
N ASP A 11 7.57 -14.56 9.24
CA ASP A 11 8.41 -15.72 9.60
C ASP A 11 9.15 -15.50 10.94
N TYR A 12 9.53 -14.24 11.21
CA TYR A 12 10.14 -13.79 12.47
C TYR A 12 11.46 -14.51 12.81
N PHE A 13 12.01 -15.28 11.87
CA PHE A 13 13.03 -16.29 12.16
C PHE A 13 12.61 -17.18 13.35
N ALA A 14 11.31 -17.44 13.51
CA ALA A 14 10.75 -18.19 14.61
C ALA A 14 11.17 -19.67 14.52
N PRO A 15 11.03 -20.45 15.61
CA PRO A 15 11.28 -21.90 15.55
C PRO A 15 10.43 -22.61 14.49
N ILE A 16 9.23 -22.09 14.21
CA ILE A 16 8.36 -22.58 13.13
C ILE A 16 8.31 -21.48 12.07
N SER A 17 8.56 -21.82 10.81
CA SER A 17 8.56 -20.84 9.71
C SER A 17 7.14 -20.35 9.37
N GLU A 18 7.05 -19.31 8.55
CA GLU A 18 5.76 -18.82 8.01
C GLU A 18 4.97 -19.92 7.29
N ALA A 19 5.65 -20.87 6.64
CA ALA A 19 5.03 -22.02 5.97
C ALA A 19 4.67 -23.18 6.92
N GLY A 20 4.90 -23.02 8.24
CA GLY A 20 4.68 -24.06 9.25
C GLY A 20 5.79 -25.12 9.31
N ASP A 21 6.94 -24.89 8.67
CA ASP A 21 8.03 -25.86 8.65
C ASP A 21 8.87 -25.79 9.92
N VAL A 22 9.38 -26.93 10.35
CA VAL A 22 10.41 -26.99 11.40
C VAL A 22 11.77 -26.56 10.86
N ASN A 23 12.57 -25.94 11.73
CA ASN A 23 13.95 -25.55 11.44
C ASN A 23 14.91 -25.94 12.57
N GLU A 24 16.19 -25.61 12.41
CA GLU A 24 17.24 -25.91 13.39
C GLU A 24 16.95 -25.32 14.78
N LYS A 25 16.36 -24.12 14.84
CA LYS A 25 15.99 -23.46 16.10
C LYS A 25 14.91 -24.26 16.83
N TYR A 26 13.88 -24.74 16.13
CA TYR A 26 12.88 -25.64 16.71
C TYR A 26 13.49 -26.93 17.21
N LEU A 27 14.33 -27.59 16.41
CA LEU A 27 14.97 -28.85 16.80
C LEU A 27 15.86 -28.67 18.04
N ALA A 28 16.59 -27.56 18.14
CA ALA A 28 17.41 -27.23 19.30
C ALA A 28 16.57 -27.00 20.57
N ILE A 29 15.51 -26.19 20.49
CA ILE A 29 14.57 -25.97 21.61
C ILE A 29 13.95 -27.31 22.04
N ARG A 30 13.49 -28.12 21.07
CA ARG A 30 12.86 -29.41 21.33
C ARG A 30 13.82 -30.41 21.98
N LYS A 31 15.10 -30.40 21.59
CA LYS A 31 16.16 -31.22 22.20
C LYS A 31 16.43 -30.78 23.65
N TRP A 32 16.50 -29.46 23.89
CA TRP A 32 16.67 -28.91 25.22
C TRP A 32 15.51 -29.30 26.14
N ILE A 33 14.24 -29.11 25.72
CA ILE A 33 13.06 -29.52 26.51
C ILE A 33 13.12 -31.03 26.84
N LYS A 34 13.54 -31.89 25.90
CA LYS A 34 13.69 -33.33 26.15
C LYS A 34 14.74 -33.67 27.23
N SER A 35 15.76 -32.84 27.41
CA SER A 35 16.81 -33.05 28.40
C SER A 35 16.44 -32.64 29.83
N ILE A 36 15.33 -31.93 30.02
CA ILE A 36 14.89 -31.49 31.35
C ILE A 36 14.42 -32.72 32.16
N PRO A 37 15.02 -33.01 33.33
CA PRO A 37 14.59 -34.10 34.21
C PRO A 37 13.14 -33.89 34.66
N ASP A 38 12.39 -34.99 34.78
CA ASP A 38 11.00 -35.00 35.28
C ASP A 38 9.99 -34.11 34.55
N TRP A 39 10.32 -33.67 33.32
CA TRP A 39 9.42 -32.88 32.50
C TRP A 39 8.22 -33.73 32.05
N LYS A 40 7.03 -33.42 32.60
CA LYS A 40 5.80 -34.20 32.41
C LYS A 40 5.34 -34.31 30.95
N ASN A 41 5.58 -33.27 30.15
CA ASN A 41 5.06 -33.16 28.78
C ASN A 41 6.21 -33.15 27.76
N LYS A 42 6.93 -34.28 27.65
CA LYS A 42 8.02 -34.38 26.67
C LYS A 42 7.48 -34.18 25.25
N PRO A 43 8.18 -33.44 24.37
CA PRO A 43 7.69 -33.19 23.03
C PRO A 43 7.51 -34.49 22.22
N TYR A 44 6.38 -34.62 21.52
CA TYR A 44 6.09 -35.69 20.57
C TYR A 44 6.98 -35.63 19.32
N ASP A 45 6.92 -36.68 18.50
CA ASP A 45 7.67 -36.73 17.25
C ASP A 45 7.33 -35.57 16.32
N VAL A 46 8.31 -35.18 15.52
CA VAL A 46 8.19 -34.01 14.66
C VAL A 46 7.34 -34.40 13.44
N PRO A 47 6.24 -33.68 13.16
CA PRO A 47 5.46 -33.95 11.96
C PRO A 47 6.30 -33.65 10.70
N ALA A 48 5.99 -34.34 9.61
CA ALA A 48 6.60 -34.02 8.32
C ALA A 48 6.17 -32.62 7.86
N ASN A 49 7.10 -31.88 7.25
CA ASN A 49 6.80 -30.59 6.63
C ASN A 49 5.79 -30.74 5.49
N ASN A 50 4.99 -29.69 5.28
CA ASN A 50 4.02 -29.66 4.19
C ASN A 50 4.72 -29.73 2.83
N LYS A 51 4.15 -30.51 1.91
CA LYS A 51 4.62 -30.57 0.52
C LYS A 51 4.52 -29.19 -0.12
N LYS A 52 5.58 -28.80 -0.85
CA LYS A 52 5.65 -27.56 -1.61
C LYS A 52 5.68 -27.90 -3.08
N THR A 53 4.97 -27.12 -3.88
CA THR A 53 4.92 -27.31 -5.33
C THR A 53 5.24 -26.01 -6.03
N ALA A 54 5.98 -26.09 -7.13
CA ALA A 54 6.14 -24.98 -8.04
C ALA A 54 5.01 -25.03 -9.07
N TYR A 55 4.16 -24.00 -9.10
CA TYR A 55 3.03 -23.94 -10.03
C TYR A 55 3.42 -23.55 -11.46
N GLY A 56 4.69 -23.18 -11.68
CA GLY A 56 5.17 -22.72 -12.98
C GLY A 56 4.68 -21.31 -13.32
N THR A 57 4.59 -21.02 -14.61
CA THR A 57 4.20 -19.70 -15.11
C THR A 57 2.68 -19.57 -15.19
N VAL A 58 2.15 -18.47 -14.65
CA VAL A 58 0.74 -18.09 -14.77
C VAL A 58 0.64 -16.90 -15.71
N SER A 59 -0.17 -17.01 -16.76
CA SER A 59 -0.44 -15.90 -17.67
C SER A 59 -1.48 -14.96 -17.06
N MET A 60 -1.12 -13.68 -16.92
CA MET A 60 -2.01 -12.64 -16.40
C MET A 60 -2.66 -11.88 -17.56
N ILE A 61 -3.98 -11.64 -17.46
CA ILE A 61 -4.70 -10.75 -18.37
C ILE A 61 -5.11 -9.47 -17.63
N PRO A 62 -5.03 -8.29 -18.26
CA PRO A 62 -5.49 -7.05 -17.64
C PRO A 62 -7.01 -7.05 -17.51
N LEU A 63 -7.52 -6.72 -16.32
CA LEU A 63 -8.96 -6.70 -16.02
C LEU A 63 -9.58 -5.30 -15.98
N GLY A 64 -8.76 -4.26 -15.82
CA GLY A 64 -9.20 -2.87 -15.74
C GLY A 64 -8.20 -1.98 -15.00
N GLY A 65 -8.53 -0.71 -14.84
CA GLY A 65 -7.74 0.26 -14.09
C GLY A 65 -8.40 0.72 -12.79
N PHE A 66 -7.64 1.35 -11.91
CA PHE A 66 -8.15 1.94 -10.67
C PHE A 66 -9.14 3.09 -10.92
N PHE A 67 -9.12 3.72 -12.09
CA PHE A 67 -10.14 4.68 -12.51
C PHE A 67 -11.53 4.04 -12.68
N ASP A 68 -11.57 2.76 -13.06
CA ASP A 68 -12.81 1.99 -13.18
C ASP A 68 -13.27 1.43 -11.81
N ALA A 69 -12.39 1.47 -10.81
CA ALA A 69 -12.58 0.90 -9.47
C ALA A 69 -13.27 1.83 -8.47
N ASN A 70 -13.81 2.95 -8.94
CA ASN A 70 -14.35 3.99 -8.08
C ASN A 70 -15.71 3.64 -7.46
N GLY A 71 -16.45 2.66 -8.00
CA GLY A 71 -17.62 2.01 -7.38
C GLY A 71 -18.74 2.94 -6.89
N GLY A 72 -18.82 4.18 -7.41
CA GLY A 72 -19.74 5.20 -6.88
C GLY A 72 -19.36 5.76 -5.51
N THR A 73 -18.13 5.56 -5.05
CA THR A 73 -17.64 5.99 -3.73
C THR A 73 -17.04 7.39 -3.72
N CYS A 74 -17.06 8.06 -4.87
CA CYS A 74 -16.44 9.36 -5.04
C CYS A 74 -17.16 10.44 -4.24
N VAL A 75 -16.39 11.32 -3.61
CA VAL A 75 -16.87 12.55 -3.00
C VAL A 75 -16.08 13.73 -3.55
N THR A 76 -16.73 14.89 -3.66
CA THR A 76 -16.08 16.13 -4.06
C THR A 76 -15.88 17.01 -2.84
N ALA A 77 -14.70 17.60 -2.70
CA ALA A 77 -14.40 18.59 -1.66
C ALA A 77 -13.35 19.58 -2.16
N ASP A 78 -13.33 20.78 -1.58
CA ASP A 78 -12.31 21.78 -1.94
C ASP A 78 -10.90 21.31 -1.62
N ASP A 79 -10.74 20.58 -0.51
CA ASP A 79 -9.47 20.06 -0.04
C ASP A 79 -9.41 18.53 -0.10
N PRO A 80 -8.22 17.95 -0.35
CA PRO A 80 -8.01 16.52 -0.19
C PRO A 80 -8.37 16.07 1.24
N MET A 81 -9.13 14.98 1.32
CA MET A 81 -9.54 14.35 2.56
C MET A 81 -8.59 13.21 2.91
N SER A 82 -8.29 13.02 4.19
CA SER A 82 -7.58 11.84 4.66
C SER A 82 -8.42 10.57 4.47
N PHE A 83 -7.75 9.43 4.55
CA PHE A 83 -8.39 8.11 4.52
C PHE A 83 -9.42 7.97 5.64
N GLU A 84 -9.15 8.53 6.81
CA GLU A 84 -10.05 8.53 7.96
C GLU A 84 -11.29 9.39 7.72
N GLN A 85 -11.13 10.58 7.14
CA GLN A 85 -12.26 11.44 6.77
C GLN A 85 -13.15 10.80 5.71
N LEU A 86 -12.56 10.02 4.81
CA LEU A 86 -13.29 9.23 3.81
C LEU A 86 -13.88 7.93 4.40
N GLY A 87 -13.57 7.56 5.64
CA GLY A 87 -13.96 6.27 6.21
C GLY A 87 -13.43 5.08 5.41
N HIS A 88 -12.22 5.19 4.87
CA HIS A 88 -11.55 4.15 4.08
C HIS A 88 -10.21 3.76 4.73
N PRO A 89 -10.22 2.82 5.68
CA PRO A 89 -9.07 2.63 6.55
C PRO A 89 -7.86 1.98 5.87
N PHE A 90 -7.98 1.30 4.73
CA PHE A 90 -6.90 0.50 4.12
C PHE A 90 -6.88 0.65 2.60
N GLY A 91 -5.79 0.21 1.96
CA GLY A 91 -5.71 0.14 0.50
C GLY A 91 -5.42 1.50 -0.12
N PHE A 92 -6.27 1.94 -1.06
CA PHE A 92 -5.96 3.07 -1.92
C PHE A 92 -7.13 4.06 -2.04
N VAL A 93 -6.78 5.34 -2.19
CA VAL A 93 -7.70 6.41 -2.58
C VAL A 93 -7.12 7.10 -3.80
N VAL A 94 -7.96 7.37 -4.80
CA VAL A 94 -7.58 8.20 -5.94
C VAL A 94 -8.13 9.61 -5.77
N TYR A 95 -7.24 10.61 -5.85
CA TYR A 95 -7.57 12.03 -5.81
C TYR A 95 -7.41 12.60 -7.22
N MET A 96 -8.48 13.14 -7.79
CA MET A 96 -8.54 13.58 -9.18
C MET A 96 -8.93 15.04 -9.27
N LYS A 97 -8.32 15.73 -10.23
CA LYS A 97 -8.65 17.11 -10.57
C LYS A 97 -8.38 17.38 -12.04
N LYS A 98 -9.33 18.01 -12.71
CA LYS A 98 -9.08 18.61 -14.02
C LYS A 98 -8.29 19.90 -13.86
N LEU A 99 -7.14 20.01 -14.54
CA LEU A 99 -6.29 21.18 -14.52
C LEU A 99 -6.76 22.15 -15.62
N GLU A 100 -7.33 23.29 -15.25
CA GLU A 100 -7.69 24.33 -16.24
C GLU A 100 -6.45 24.88 -16.94
N LYS A 101 -5.37 25.06 -16.17
CA LYS A 101 -4.04 25.41 -16.64
C LYS A 101 -3.04 24.40 -16.11
N CYS A 102 -2.14 23.93 -16.96
CA CYS A 102 -1.03 23.12 -16.53
C CYS A 102 0.06 23.95 -15.87
N GLY A 103 0.84 23.24 -15.06
CA GLY A 103 2.06 23.76 -14.43
C GLY A 103 3.20 22.77 -14.62
N LYS A 104 4.32 23.04 -13.95
CA LYS A 104 5.56 22.28 -14.12
C LYS A 104 5.83 21.36 -12.95
N THR A 105 5.52 21.78 -11.74
CA THR A 105 5.88 21.06 -10.51
C THR A 105 4.65 20.89 -9.63
N LEU A 106 4.33 19.63 -9.34
CA LEU A 106 3.35 19.26 -8.32
C LEU A 106 4.07 19.01 -6.99
N GLU A 107 3.59 19.58 -5.90
CA GLU A 107 4.16 19.44 -4.56
C GLU A 107 3.09 19.09 -3.52
N ILE A 108 3.41 18.13 -2.64
CA ILE A 108 2.58 17.75 -1.49
C ILE A 108 3.50 17.54 -0.29
N GLU A 109 3.47 18.49 0.66
CA GLU A 109 4.35 18.48 1.84
C GLU A 109 4.10 17.26 2.72
N LYS A 110 2.82 16.97 3.02
CA LYS A 110 2.40 15.87 3.88
C LYS A 110 1.52 14.90 3.10
N LEU A 111 2.18 13.90 2.52
CA LEU A 111 1.53 12.74 1.89
C LEU A 111 1.97 11.48 2.62
N LYS A 112 1.02 10.57 2.88
CA LYS A 112 1.28 9.26 3.48
C LYS A 112 0.51 8.13 2.76
N ASP A 113 1.15 7.06 2.30
CA ASP A 113 2.60 6.78 2.34
C ASP A 113 3.27 6.91 0.97
N PHE A 114 2.60 6.42 -0.08
CA PHE A 114 3.05 6.54 -1.47
C PHE A 114 1.98 7.22 -2.31
N GLY A 115 2.38 8.16 -3.17
CA GLY A 115 1.49 8.87 -4.09
C GLY A 115 1.96 8.67 -5.52
N TYR A 116 1.22 7.89 -6.30
CA TYR A 116 1.49 7.68 -7.72
C TYR A 116 0.78 8.77 -8.53
N VAL A 117 1.55 9.64 -9.16
CA VAL A 117 1.05 10.76 -9.94
C VAL A 117 0.84 10.31 -11.37
N ILE A 118 -0.38 10.48 -11.85
CA ILE A 118 -0.84 10.10 -13.17
C ILE A 118 -1.42 11.33 -13.86
N LEU A 119 -1.05 11.53 -15.13
CA LEU A 119 -1.60 12.57 -15.97
C LEU A 119 -2.30 11.91 -17.17
N GLY A 120 -3.62 12.07 -17.24
CA GLY A 120 -4.47 11.28 -18.14
C GLY A 120 -4.38 9.79 -17.80
N LYS A 121 -3.64 9.03 -18.62
CA LYS A 121 -3.40 7.58 -18.42
C LYS A 121 -1.93 7.22 -18.15
N ASN A 122 -1.06 8.21 -18.07
CA ASN A 122 0.38 8.00 -17.96
C ASN A 122 0.85 8.23 -16.53
N HIS A 123 1.54 7.24 -15.94
CA HIS A 123 2.27 7.43 -14.69
C HIS A 123 3.50 8.30 -14.98
N ILE A 124 3.63 9.41 -14.26
CA ILE A 124 4.69 10.41 -14.47
C ILE A 124 5.63 10.56 -13.28
N GLY A 125 5.28 9.97 -12.14
CA GLY A 125 6.16 9.96 -10.98
C GLY A 125 5.52 9.43 -9.71
N THR A 126 6.36 9.25 -8.70
CA THR A 126 5.92 8.77 -7.39
C THR A 126 6.47 9.68 -6.30
N MET A 127 5.58 10.13 -5.42
CA MET A 127 5.91 10.77 -4.15
C MET A 127 6.00 9.71 -3.06
N ILE A 128 6.98 9.85 -2.16
CA ILE A 128 7.22 8.89 -1.08
C ILE A 128 7.37 9.63 0.24
N ASN A 129 6.65 9.16 1.26
CA ASN A 129 6.73 9.71 2.61
C ASN A 129 8.10 9.45 3.23
N SER A 130 8.42 8.16 3.36
CA SER A 130 9.69 7.66 3.84
C SER A 130 9.83 6.22 3.35
N TYR A 131 10.86 5.93 2.57
CA TYR A 131 11.16 4.58 2.11
C TYR A 131 12.67 4.41 2.01
N TYR A 132 13.24 3.48 2.78
CA TYR A 132 14.70 3.31 2.93
C TYR A 132 15.46 4.62 3.16
N GLY A 133 14.94 5.48 4.05
CA GLY A 133 15.55 6.78 4.38
C GLY A 133 15.42 7.86 3.30
N LYS A 134 14.67 7.60 2.22
CA LYS A 134 14.40 8.57 1.15
C LYS A 134 12.99 9.13 1.28
N SER A 135 12.84 10.41 0.97
CA SER A 135 11.55 11.08 0.82
C SER A 135 11.50 11.80 -0.54
N LYS A 136 10.30 11.95 -1.10
CA LYS A 136 10.07 12.72 -2.33
C LYS A 136 8.68 13.35 -2.26
N ARG A 137 8.64 14.68 -2.28
CA ARG A 137 7.40 15.47 -2.14
C ARG A 137 6.96 16.16 -3.42
N THR A 138 7.76 16.04 -4.47
CA THR A 138 7.54 16.74 -5.73
C THR A 138 7.58 15.80 -6.92
N VAL A 139 6.80 16.10 -7.94
CA VAL A 139 6.81 15.43 -9.24
C VAL A 139 6.77 16.49 -10.34
N SER A 140 7.59 16.32 -11.38
CA SER A 140 7.53 17.13 -12.59
C SER A 140 6.30 16.72 -13.40
N LEU A 141 5.50 17.68 -13.83
CA LEU A 141 4.37 17.52 -14.75
C LEU A 141 4.81 17.82 -16.20
N GLU A 142 6.01 17.37 -16.58
CA GLU A 142 6.48 17.54 -17.95
C GLU A 142 5.51 16.88 -18.95
N GLY A 143 5.13 17.62 -20.00
CA GLY A 143 4.16 17.16 -20.99
C GLY A 143 2.69 17.41 -20.64
N CYS A 144 2.41 18.08 -19.52
CA CYS A 144 1.07 18.53 -19.12
C CYS A 144 0.48 19.53 -20.12
N LYS A 145 -0.80 19.32 -20.48
CA LYS A 145 -1.58 20.22 -21.32
C LYS A 145 -2.82 20.75 -20.59
N ASP A 146 -3.16 22.01 -20.85
CA ASP A 146 -4.37 22.62 -20.31
C ASP A 146 -5.60 21.73 -20.59
N GLY A 147 -6.40 21.49 -19.55
CA GLY A 147 -7.54 20.58 -19.59
C GLY A 147 -7.24 19.12 -19.23
N ASP A 148 -5.98 18.74 -19.04
CA ASP A 148 -5.60 17.40 -18.60
C ASP A 148 -6.18 17.06 -17.21
N THR A 149 -6.42 15.78 -16.99
CA THR A 149 -6.83 15.25 -15.68
C THR A 149 -5.60 14.77 -14.92
N LEU A 150 -5.33 15.42 -13.80
CA LEU A 150 -4.38 14.96 -12.79
C LEU A 150 -5.07 13.94 -11.89
N ALA A 151 -4.40 12.82 -11.65
CA ALA A 151 -4.81 11.84 -10.65
C ALA A 151 -3.62 11.48 -9.75
N ILE A 152 -3.88 11.37 -8.46
CA ILE A 152 -2.91 10.93 -7.47
C ILE A 152 -3.52 9.69 -6.81
N LEU A 153 -3.00 8.51 -7.14
CA LEU A 153 -3.36 7.28 -6.45
C LEU A 153 -2.51 7.19 -5.20
N VAL A 154 -3.12 7.27 -4.02
CA VAL A 154 -2.41 7.20 -2.74
C VAL A 154 -2.60 5.84 -2.12
N GLU A 155 -1.50 5.24 -1.68
CA GLU A 155 -1.44 3.97 -0.97
C GLU A 155 -1.24 4.20 0.54
N ASN A 156 -2.10 3.57 1.33
CA ASN A 156 -1.85 3.35 2.76
C ASN A 156 -1.13 2.00 2.93
N SER A 157 0.17 2.08 3.22
CA SER A 157 1.05 0.92 3.33
C SER A 157 0.94 0.18 4.67
N ALA A 158 0.58 0.89 5.73
CA ALA A 158 0.25 0.41 7.07
C ALA A 158 0.20 1.62 8.01
N ARG A 159 -0.58 1.53 9.10
CA ARG A 159 -0.45 2.45 10.22
C ARG A 159 0.65 1.99 11.17
N LEU A 160 1.34 2.94 11.79
CA LEU A 160 2.30 2.67 12.86
C LEU A 160 1.64 1.89 14.01
N THR A 161 2.31 0.84 14.47
CA THR A 161 1.87 0.00 15.61
C THR A 161 2.56 0.39 16.93
N SER A 162 3.55 1.28 16.88
CA SER A 162 4.25 1.81 18.05
C SER A 162 4.63 3.28 17.86
N GLY A 163 4.72 4.03 18.96
CA GLY A 163 5.04 5.46 18.96
C GLY A 163 3.80 6.35 18.97
N THR A 164 3.69 7.27 17.99
CA THR A 164 2.59 8.24 17.95
C THR A 164 1.26 7.58 17.61
N ALA A 165 0.19 7.98 18.31
CA ALA A 165 -1.16 7.51 18.02
C ALA A 165 -1.73 8.09 16.71
N ASP A 166 -1.15 9.20 16.24
CA ASP A 166 -1.63 9.92 15.07
C ASP A 166 -0.83 9.55 13.81
N ASP A 167 -1.34 8.58 13.06
CA ASP A 167 -0.85 8.19 11.75
C ASP A 167 -1.97 8.18 10.70
N HIS A 168 -2.68 9.31 10.58
CA HIS A 168 -3.62 9.54 9.48
C HIS A 168 -2.96 9.31 8.12
N LYS A 169 -3.73 8.86 7.13
CA LYS A 169 -3.23 8.45 5.81
C LYS A 169 -3.89 9.23 4.68
N GLY A 170 -3.25 9.25 3.51
CA GLY A 170 -3.71 10.02 2.36
C GLY A 170 -2.90 11.29 2.15
N ILE A 171 -3.56 12.29 1.56
CA ILE A 171 -3.03 13.65 1.42
C ILE A 171 -3.45 14.45 2.66
N LEU A 172 -2.47 14.94 3.42
CA LEU A 172 -2.65 15.58 4.74
C LEU A 172 -2.21 17.05 4.76
N SER A 173 -1.89 17.60 3.60
CA SER A 173 -1.60 19.00 3.35
C SER A 173 -2.22 19.42 2.04
N ASP A 174 -2.25 20.72 1.77
CA ASP A 174 -2.54 21.24 0.44
C ASP A 174 -1.67 20.57 -0.64
N VAL A 175 -2.26 20.42 -1.82
CA VAL A 175 -1.56 20.06 -3.05
C VAL A 175 -1.27 21.33 -3.83
N ARG A 176 0.00 21.59 -4.15
CA ARG A 176 0.44 22.80 -4.85
C ARG A 176 0.91 22.51 -6.27
N LEU A 177 0.52 23.37 -7.19
CA LEU A 177 1.00 23.40 -8.57
C LEU A 177 1.77 24.70 -8.79
N ASP A 178 3.07 24.61 -9.00
CA ASP A 178 3.99 25.76 -9.11
C ASP A 178 3.84 26.78 -7.95
N GLY A 179 3.55 26.27 -6.75
CA GLY A 179 3.36 27.06 -5.52
C GLY A 179 1.90 27.43 -5.20
N GLU A 180 1.00 27.35 -6.18
CA GLU A 180 -0.42 27.69 -6.02
C GLU A 180 -1.24 26.51 -5.52
N VAL A 181 -2.13 26.74 -4.57
CA VAL A 181 -2.95 25.66 -3.98
C VAL A 181 -4.04 25.23 -4.96
N LEU A 182 -4.11 23.92 -5.22
CA LEU A 182 -5.17 23.31 -6.00
C LEU A 182 -6.38 22.97 -5.11
N LYS A 183 -7.55 23.47 -5.50
CA LYS A 183 -8.84 23.18 -4.84
C LYS A 183 -9.80 22.41 -5.73
N GLY A 184 -10.86 21.84 -5.18
CA GLY A 184 -11.94 21.18 -5.94
C GLY A 184 -11.48 19.82 -6.47
N TRP A 185 -11.41 18.86 -5.56
CA TRP A 185 -10.94 17.49 -5.77
C TRP A 185 -12.10 16.50 -5.78
N ASP A 186 -12.08 15.60 -6.76
CA ASP A 186 -12.88 14.37 -6.76
C ASP A 186 -12.05 13.23 -6.17
N GLN A 187 -12.60 12.53 -5.18
CA GLN A 187 -11.82 11.63 -4.34
C GLN A 187 -12.57 10.33 -4.14
N CYS A 188 -12.02 9.22 -4.65
CA CYS A 188 -12.73 7.94 -4.68
C CYS A 188 -11.94 6.86 -3.93
N LYS A 189 -12.67 6.06 -3.15
CA LYS A 189 -12.14 4.87 -2.49
C LYS A 189 -11.92 3.80 -3.56
N VAL A 190 -10.77 3.14 -3.55
CA VAL A 190 -10.51 2.03 -4.47
C VAL A 190 -10.92 0.74 -3.77
N LEU A 191 -12.02 0.16 -4.23
CA LEU A 191 -12.54 -1.09 -3.66
C LEU A 191 -11.93 -2.30 -4.37
N PHE A 192 -11.48 -3.30 -3.62
CA PHE A 192 -11.02 -4.58 -4.17
C PHE A 192 -11.94 -5.71 -3.71
N PRO A 193 -12.29 -6.66 -4.59
CA PRO A 193 -12.08 -6.64 -6.05
C PRO A 193 -13.04 -5.66 -6.75
N PHE A 194 -12.55 -4.88 -7.72
CA PHE A 194 -13.39 -3.92 -8.48
C PHE A 194 -13.95 -4.48 -9.79
N THR A 195 -13.49 -5.64 -10.25
CA THR A 195 -13.95 -6.24 -11.50
C THR A 195 -14.91 -7.39 -11.20
N ASN A 196 -16.01 -7.46 -11.96
CA ASN A 196 -16.83 -8.67 -12.00
C ASN A 196 -16.05 -9.78 -12.72
N PHE A 197 -15.59 -10.78 -11.95
CA PHE A 197 -14.88 -11.95 -12.46
C PHE A 197 -15.71 -12.80 -13.44
N ASP A 198 -17.03 -12.62 -13.51
CA ASP A 198 -17.88 -13.25 -14.53
C ASP A 198 -17.47 -12.88 -15.96
N LYS A 199 -16.81 -11.72 -16.15
CA LYS A 199 -16.26 -11.29 -17.45
C LYS A 199 -14.96 -12.00 -17.85
N VAL A 200 -14.39 -12.80 -16.95
CA VAL A 200 -13.14 -13.58 -17.14
C VAL A 200 -13.45 -15.02 -17.55
N LYS A 201 -14.69 -15.30 -17.98
CA LYS A 201 -15.02 -16.58 -18.62
C LYS A 201 -14.43 -16.63 -20.03
N ASN A 202 -13.26 -17.25 -20.14
CA ASN A 202 -12.85 -18.01 -21.32
C ASN A 202 -12.81 -19.48 -20.93
#